data_AF-A0A7X4D121-F1
#
_entry.id   AF-A0A7X4D121-F1
#
_cell.length_a   1.000
_cell.length_b   1.000
_cell.length_c   1.000
_cell.angle_alpha   90.00
_cell.angle_beta   90.00
_cell.angle_gamma   90.00
#
_symmetry.space_group_name_H-M   'P 1'
#
loop_
_entity.id
_entity.type
_entity.pdbx_description
1 polymer ?
#
loop_
_entity_poly.entity_id
_entity_poly.type
_entity_poly.pdbx_seq_one_letter_code
_entity_poly.pdbx_strand_id
1 'polypeptide(L)'
;MAATFPMIIAFAFMAAMLLIGTWLRANVPIFRTALIPASLIGGVVGFILISAGLSLGFEARTFAPFTFHFFTLSFMSLVLTGSSAAAKKSSPIYRGGMWLTLFWTMSLAMQALIGFGVIA
;
A
#
# COMPACT_ATOMS: atom_id res chain seq x y z
N MET A 1 -1.55 -22.09 23.21
CA MET A 1 -1.36 -22.75 21.89
C MET A 1 -1.45 -21.76 20.72
N ALA A 2 -1.21 -20.45 20.93
CA ALA A 2 -1.51 -19.37 19.99
C ALA A 2 -0.30 -18.46 19.69
N ALA A 3 0.92 -18.99 19.74
CA ALA A 3 2.14 -18.17 19.67
C ALA A 3 3.22 -18.73 18.73
N THR A 4 2.86 -19.51 17.71
CA THR A 4 3.89 -20.13 16.85
C THR A 4 4.34 -19.20 15.72
N PHE A 5 3.50 -18.30 15.18
CA PHE A 5 3.92 -17.36 14.12
C PHE A 5 3.11 -16.04 14.07
N PRO A 6 3.42 -15.04 14.91
CA PRO A 6 2.69 -13.77 14.99
C PRO A 6 2.59 -13.02 13.65
N MET A 7 3.67 -13.06 12.86
CA MET A 7 3.73 -12.38 11.55
C MET A 7 2.85 -13.07 10.49
N ILE A 8 2.72 -14.40 10.54
CA ILE A 8 1.84 -15.12 9.59
C ILE A 8 0.38 -14.77 9.88
N ILE A 9 0.01 -14.67 11.16
CA ILE A 9 -1.34 -14.26 11.56
C ILE A 9 -1.59 -12.79 11.18
N ALA A 10 -0.61 -11.90 11.35
CA ALA A 10 -0.72 -10.51 10.89
C ALA A 10 -0.92 -10.44 9.36
N PHE A 11 -0.21 -11.26 8.58
CA PHE A 11 -0.40 -11.36 7.14
C PHE A 11 -1.80 -11.89 6.77
N ALA A 12 -2.27 -12.94 7.45
CA ALA A 12 -3.62 -13.47 7.27
C ALA A 12 -4.69 -12.42 7.61
N PHE A 13 -4.48 -11.63 8.66
CA PHE A 13 -5.33 -10.51 9.02
C PHE A 13 -5.38 -9.46 7.90
N MET A 14 -4.23 -9.04 7.35
CA MET A 14 -4.21 -8.13 6.20
C MET A 14 -4.97 -8.69 5.00
N ALA A 15 -4.76 -9.96 4.67
CA ALA A 15 -5.45 -10.62 3.55
C ALA A 15 -6.97 -10.66 3.79
N ALA A 16 -7.42 -10.96 5.01
CA ALA A 16 -8.83 -10.91 5.37
C ALA A 16 -9.42 -9.51 5.23
N MET A 17 -8.70 -8.47 5.67
CA MET A 17 -9.14 -7.07 5.51
C MET A 17 -9.26 -6.67 4.03
N LEU A 18 -8.37 -7.16 3.16
CA LEU A 18 -8.48 -6.94 1.72
C LEU A 18 -9.73 -7.63 1.15
N LEU A 19 -10.06 -8.85 1.57
CA LEU A 19 -11.29 -9.54 1.17
C LEU A 19 -12.55 -8.81 1.64
N ILE A 20 -12.53 -8.26 2.86
CA ILE A 20 -13.62 -7.42 3.35
C ILE A 20 -13.72 -6.15 2.50
N GLY A 21 -12.60 -5.52 2.16
CA GLY A 21 -12.55 -4.34 1.31
C GLY A 21 -13.09 -4.59 -0.11
N THR A 22 -12.78 -5.74 -0.72
CA THR A 22 -13.31 -6.11 -2.04
C THR A 22 -14.80 -6.42 -1.98
N TRP A 23 -15.24 -7.14 -0.93
CA TRP A 23 -16.66 -7.41 -0.70
C TRP A 23 -17.46 -6.12 -0.47
N LEU A 24 -16.97 -5.22 0.39
CA LEU A 24 -17.64 -3.97 0.70
C LEU A 24 -17.71 -3.05 -0.53
N ARG A 25 -16.63 -2.98 -1.32
CA ARG A 25 -16.62 -2.26 -2.59
C ARG A 25 -17.66 -2.79 -3.58
N ALA A 26 -17.89 -4.11 -3.62
CA ALA A 26 -18.84 -4.72 -4.54
C ALA A 26 -20.31 -4.47 -4.14
N ASN A 27 -20.59 -4.41 -2.84
CA ASN A 27 -21.95 -4.31 -2.31
C ASN A 27 -22.42 -2.86 -2.07
N VAL A 28 -21.50 -1.89 -1.90
CA VAL A 28 -21.86 -0.50 -1.59
C VAL A 28 -21.68 0.39 -2.84
N PRO A 29 -22.75 0.98 -3.38
CA PRO A 29 -22.68 1.77 -4.62
C PRO A 29 -21.82 3.03 -4.48
N ILE A 30 -21.74 3.64 -3.28
CA ILE A 30 -20.90 4.81 -3.00
C ILE A 30 -19.42 4.52 -3.29
N PHE A 31 -18.91 3.36 -2.84
CA PHE A 31 -17.51 2.97 -3.04
C PHE A 31 -17.20 2.59 -4.48
N ARG A 32 -18.20 2.08 -5.21
CA ARG A 32 -18.09 1.79 -6.64
C ARG A 32 -18.01 3.07 -7.47
N THR A 33 -18.84 4.06 -7.18
CA THR A 33 -18.91 5.33 -7.94
C THR A 33 -17.71 6.24 -7.67
N ALA A 34 -17.15 6.20 -6.46
CA ALA A 34 -15.99 6.99 -6.07
C ALA A 34 -14.62 6.40 -6.52
N LEU A 35 -14.61 5.30 -7.30
CA LEU A 35 -13.40 4.59 -7.77
C LEU A 35 -12.39 4.24 -6.65
N ILE A 36 -12.85 4.12 -5.41
CA ILE A 36 -11.96 3.90 -4.27
C ILE A 36 -11.35 2.48 -4.37
N PRO A 37 -10.01 2.33 -4.33
CA PRO A 37 -9.36 1.03 -4.34
C PRO A 37 -9.85 0.14 -3.20
N ALA A 38 -10.12 -1.14 -3.47
CA ALA A 38 -10.53 -2.09 -2.43
C ALA A 38 -9.48 -2.22 -1.31
N SER A 39 -8.20 -2.08 -1.66
CA SER A 39 -7.09 -2.05 -0.70
C SER A 39 -7.17 -0.88 0.28
N LEU A 40 -7.63 0.29 -0.17
CA LEU A 40 -7.81 1.46 0.70
C LEU A 40 -8.97 1.23 1.67
N ILE A 41 -10.09 0.68 1.17
CA ILE A 41 -11.26 0.34 2.00
C ILE A 41 -10.87 -0.68 3.08
N GLY A 42 -10.19 -1.76 2.69
CA GLY A 42 -9.70 -2.77 3.64
C GLY A 42 -8.72 -2.18 4.66
N GLY A 43 -7.84 -1.28 4.24
CA GLY A 43 -6.94 -0.56 5.13
C GLY A 43 -7.65 0.33 6.15
N VAL A 44 -8.69 1.07 5.73
CA VAL A 44 -9.51 1.90 6.63
C VAL A 44 -10.26 1.03 7.64
N VAL A 45 -10.84 -0.08 7.20
CA VAL A 45 -11.52 -1.04 8.09
C VAL A 45 -10.53 -1.62 9.11
N GLY A 46 -9.35 -2.05 8.66
CA GLY A 46 -8.29 -2.56 9.54
C GLY A 46 -7.80 -1.51 10.54
N PHE A 47 -7.66 -0.26 10.11
CA PHE A 47 -7.32 0.87 10.98
C PHE A 47 -8.37 1.08 12.08
N ILE A 48 -9.66 1.12 11.73
CA ILE A 48 -10.76 1.25 12.70
C ILE A 48 -10.72 0.09 13.72
N LEU A 49 -10.49 -1.15 13.27
CA LEU A 49 -10.39 -2.32 14.15
C LEU A 49 -9.23 -2.20 15.16
N ILE A 50 -8.07 -1.71 14.71
CA ILE A 50 -6.90 -1.48 15.58
C ILE A 50 -7.18 -0.35 16.57
N SER A 51 -7.74 0.78 16.10
CA SER A 51 -8.09 1.91 16.97
C SER A 51 -9.16 1.57 18.00
N ALA A 52 -10.09 0.65 17.68
CA ALA A 52 -11.13 0.19 18.60
C ALA A 52 -10.67 -0.90 19.58
N GLY A 53 -9.40 -1.34 19.52
CA GLY A 53 -8.87 -2.41 20.39
C GLY A 53 -9.37 -3.81 20.03
N LEU A 54 -10.02 -3.99 18.87
CA LEU A 54 -10.58 -5.25 18.39
C LEU A 54 -9.58 -6.05 17.52
N SER A 55 -8.33 -5.60 17.42
CA SER A 55 -7.31 -6.12 16.49
C SER A 55 -6.61 -7.39 16.94
N LEU A 56 -7.23 -8.24 17.77
CA LEU A 56 -6.61 -9.49 18.25
C LEU A 56 -5.22 -9.29 18.91
N GLY A 57 -4.93 -8.08 19.42
CA GLY A 57 -3.64 -7.70 20.01
C GLY A 57 -2.61 -7.15 19.01
N PHE A 58 -2.98 -6.90 17.74
CA PHE A 58 -2.09 -6.28 16.76
C PHE A 58 -2.03 -4.76 16.89
N GLU A 59 -0.81 -4.22 16.85
CA GLU A 59 -0.55 -2.79 16.83
C GLU A 59 -0.15 -2.32 15.43
N ALA A 60 -0.26 -1.01 15.17
CA ALA A 60 0.18 -0.41 13.91
C ALA A 60 1.64 -0.74 13.57
N ARG A 61 2.51 -0.87 14.59
CA ARG A 61 3.92 -1.19 14.42
C ARG A 61 4.17 -2.59 13.84
N THR A 62 3.26 -3.54 14.04
CA THR A 62 3.35 -4.90 13.49
C THR A 62 3.29 -4.89 11.96
N PHE A 63 2.65 -3.88 11.36
CA PHE A 63 2.47 -3.79 9.91
C PHE A 63 3.59 -3.03 9.19
N ALA A 64 4.41 -2.25 9.91
CA ALA A 64 5.48 -1.45 9.31
C ALA A 64 6.50 -2.28 8.49
N PRO A 65 6.97 -3.46 8.95
CA PRO A 65 7.85 -4.32 8.14
C PRO A 65 7.19 -4.79 6.84
N PHE A 66 5.89 -5.13 6.87
CA PHE A 66 5.16 -5.54 5.67
C PHE A 66 5.10 -4.43 4.63
N THR A 67 4.80 -3.19 5.06
CA THR A 67 4.80 -2.03 4.18
C THR A 67 6.16 -1.83 3.54
N PHE A 68 7.24 -1.88 4.34
CA PHE A 68 8.60 -1.69 3.84
C PHE A 68 8.98 -2.75 2.79
N HIS A 69 8.75 -4.03 3.10
CA HIS A 69 9.10 -5.12 2.20
C HIS A 69 8.22 -5.16 0.94
N PHE A 70 6.90 -5.00 1.04
CA PHE A 70 6.02 -5.02 -0.13
C PHE A 70 6.23 -3.81 -1.05
N PHE A 71 6.51 -2.63 -0.48
CA PHE A 71 6.89 -1.47 -1.27
C PHE A 71 8.17 -1.76 -2.06
N THR A 72 9.21 -2.26 -1.37
CA THR A 72 10.50 -2.61 -1.99
C THR A 72 10.34 -3.66 -3.10
N LEU A 73 9.61 -4.74 -2.83
CA LEU A 73 9.34 -5.80 -3.81
C LEU A 73 8.56 -5.28 -5.02
N SER A 74 7.63 -4.35 -4.82
CA SER A 74 6.86 -3.73 -5.92
C SER A 74 7.77 -2.92 -6.86
N PHE A 75 8.71 -2.14 -6.35
CA PHE A 75 9.68 -1.43 -7.21
C PHE A 75 10.65 -2.36 -7.90
N MET A 76 11.17 -3.35 -7.18
CA MET A 76 12.08 -4.34 -7.78
C MET A 76 11.38 -5.06 -8.94
N SER A 77 10.12 -5.48 -8.75
CA SER A 77 9.34 -6.08 -9.83
C SER A 77 9.10 -5.11 -10.98
N LEU A 78 8.72 -3.85 -10.71
CA LEU A 78 8.45 -2.86 -11.76
C LEU A 78 9.66 -2.62 -12.66
N VAL A 79 10.86 -2.55 -12.07
CA VAL A 79 12.12 -2.35 -12.83
C VAL A 79 12.49 -3.61 -13.62
N LEU A 80 12.23 -4.81 -13.09
CA LEU A 80 12.56 -6.07 -13.76
C LEU A 80 11.54 -6.51 -14.82
N THR A 81 10.26 -6.13 -14.69
CA THR A 81 9.17 -6.52 -15.60
C THR A 81 9.12 -5.65 -16.89
N GLY A 82 9.93 -4.60 -16.99
CA GLY A 82 9.92 -3.63 -18.11
C GLY A 82 10.38 -4.12 -19.49
N SER A 83 10.73 -5.39 -19.68
CA SER A 83 11.21 -5.93 -20.96
C SER A 83 10.33 -7.08 -21.48
N SER A 84 9.16 -6.74 -22.04
CA SER A 84 8.44 -7.69 -22.90
C SER A 84 9.03 -7.66 -24.30
N ALA A 85 9.47 -8.81 -24.81
CA ALA A 85 10.09 -8.98 -26.13
C ALA A 85 9.22 -8.51 -27.33
N ALA A 86 7.96 -8.10 -27.11
CA ALA A 86 7.04 -7.59 -28.12
C ALA A 86 7.02 -6.06 -28.28
N ALA A 87 7.68 -5.29 -27.40
CA ALA A 87 7.61 -3.82 -27.42
C ALA A 87 8.69 -3.18 -28.31
N LYS A 88 8.61 -3.40 -29.62
CA LYS A 88 9.57 -2.88 -30.63
C LYS A 88 9.56 -1.34 -30.80
N LYS A 89 8.87 -0.59 -29.93
CA LYS A 89 8.77 0.87 -29.95
C LYS A 89 8.43 1.49 -28.58
N SER A 90 8.87 0.91 -27.47
CA SER A 90 8.63 1.52 -26.14
C SER A 90 9.80 2.41 -25.72
N SER A 91 9.48 3.59 -25.18
CA SER A 91 10.42 4.48 -24.49
C SER A 91 11.41 3.69 -23.61
N PRO A 92 12.69 4.08 -23.55
CA PRO A 92 13.67 3.33 -22.80
C PRO A 92 13.34 3.34 -21.30
N ILE A 93 13.55 2.20 -20.64
CA ILE A 93 13.24 1.95 -19.23
C ILE A 93 13.87 3.01 -18.31
N TYR A 94 15.08 3.50 -18.64
CA TYR A 94 15.75 4.57 -17.89
C TYR A 94 14.91 5.84 -17.80
N ARG A 95 14.16 6.20 -18.86
CA ARG A 95 13.32 7.39 -18.88
C ARG A 95 12.14 7.23 -17.93
N GLY A 96 11.54 6.04 -17.87
CA GLY A 96 10.48 5.71 -16.90
C GLY A 96 10.98 5.77 -15.46
N GLY A 97 12.16 5.19 -15.19
CA GLY A 97 12.81 5.25 -13.89
C GLY A 97 13.12 6.68 -13.45
N MET A 98 13.62 7.53 -14.35
CA MET A 98 13.90 8.94 -14.07
C MET A 98 12.63 9.74 -13.72
N TRP A 99 11.53 9.55 -14.46
CA TRP A 99 10.27 10.21 -14.14
C TRP A 99 9.73 9.77 -12.78
N LEU A 100 9.81 8.47 -12.47
CA LEU A 100 9.38 7.92 -11.19
C LEU A 100 10.16 8.51 -10.02
N THR A 101 11.50 8.54 -10.11
CA THR A 101 12.34 9.08 -9.03
C THR A 101 12.14 10.57 -8.86
N LEU A 102 11.97 11.33 -9.95
CA LEU A 102 11.72 12.78 -9.90
C LEU A 102 10.38 13.11 -9.23
N PHE A 103 9.29 12.42 -9.59
CA PHE A 103 8.00 12.64 -8.93
C PHE A 103 8.03 12.20 -7.46
N TRP A 104 8.73 11.11 -7.15
CA TRP A 104 8.89 10.65 -5.78
C TRP A 104 9.64 11.66 -4.90
N THR A 105 10.79 12.18 -5.37
CA THR A 105 11.56 13.18 -4.62
C THR A 105 10.84 14.52 -4.51
N MET A 106 10.14 14.95 -5.56
CA MET A 106 9.28 16.14 -5.49
C MET A 106 8.16 15.98 -4.45
N SER A 107 7.53 14.81 -4.36
CA SER A 107 6.51 14.53 -3.34
C SER A 107 7.08 14.64 -1.92
N LEU A 108 8.27 14.09 -1.67
CA LEU A 108 8.93 14.18 -0.36
C LEU A 108 9.33 15.62 -0.02
N ALA A 109 9.84 16.38 -0.99
CA ALA A 109 10.17 17.79 -0.82
C ALA A 109 8.93 18.63 -0.50
N MET A 110 7.82 18.40 -1.19
CA MET A 110 6.54 19.07 -0.91
C MET A 110 6.02 18.74 0.48
N GLN A 111 6.08 17.47 0.91
CA GLN A 111 5.71 17.08 2.28
C GLN A 111 6.58 17.78 3.34
N ALA A 112 7.89 17.91 3.09
CA ALA A 112 8.81 18.62 3.98
C ALA A 112 8.50 20.12 4.06
N LEU A 113 8.22 20.78 2.93
CA LEU A 113 7.85 22.21 2.89
C LEU A 113 6.53 22.48 3.61
N ILE A 114 5.51 21.64 3.37
CA ILE A 114 4.23 21.75 4.08
C ILE A 114 4.42 21.50 5.58
N GLY A 115 5.20 20.47 5.95
CA GLY A 115 5.52 20.18 7.34
C GLY A 115 6.23 21.35 8.04
N PHE A 116 7.20 21.98 7.35
CA PHE A 116 7.85 23.19 7.84
C PHE A 116 6.86 24.34 8.01
N GLY A 117 6.00 24.60 7.01
CA GLY A 117 5.02 25.68 7.06
C GLY A 117 3.89 25.50 8.08
N VAL A 118 3.64 24.28 8.57
CA VAL A 118 2.68 24.02 9.65
C VAL A 118 3.32 24.18 11.04
N ILE A 119 4.64 23.97 11.15
CA ILE A 119 5.38 24.04 12.42
C ILE A 119 5.94 25.45 12.68
N ALA A 120 6.33 26.18 11.62
CA ALA A 120 6.82 27.55 11.67
C ALA A 120 5.68 28.57 11.84
#